data_AF-A0A6S7K114-F1
#
_entry.id   AF-A0A6S7K114-F1
#
_cell.length_a   1.000
_cell.length_b   1.000
_cell.length_c   1.000
_cell.angle_alpha   90.00
_cell.angle_beta   90.00
_cell.angle_gamma   90.00
#
_symmetry.space_group_name_H-M   'P 1'
#
loop_
_entity.id
_entity.type
_entity.pdbx_description
1 polymer ?
#
loop_
_entity_poly.entity_id
_entity_poly.type
_entity_poly.pdbx_seq_one_letter_code
_entity_poly.pdbx_strand_id
1 'polypeptide(L)'
;MTSLAGSEPNLWSVKGGNWKVCEGLLNKSSATLNKNTQIIEIIKKPTSTDGGRPLYYLRSVENLINTPFDVVIVAAPLDVRQNFIGCQECTNWPVQSELGQFQQTVATFVNGTLNEDVFGSKPNTIGTMEKPDIFFNSIGKQTSVYKGKEPATPGNVWKVFSRKPLTDEQTAKLFSQTTELKEVIWLAYPHYTPPDKFLPFVLDDGVFYVNAIEWSSSAMEMSALSGRNAALLTARYFNKTKPASQDSGKVHGEL
;
A
#
# COMPACT_ATOMS: atom_id res chain seq x y z
N MET A 1 12.90 2.92 9.68
CA MET A 1 14.10 2.38 9.02
C MET A 1 13.84 2.32 7.52
N THR A 2 14.66 2.98 6.71
CA THR A 2 14.59 2.88 5.24
C THR A 2 15.47 1.71 4.82
N SER A 3 14.95 0.77 4.01
CA SER A 3 15.77 -0.33 3.50
C SER A 3 16.78 0.20 2.46
N LEU A 4 17.90 -0.51 2.28
CA LEU A 4 18.83 -0.28 1.17
C LEU A 4 18.27 -0.74 -0.19
N ALA A 5 17.01 -1.19 -0.23
CA ALA A 5 16.33 -1.56 -1.46
C ALA A 5 16.24 -0.33 -2.37
N GLY A 6 16.90 -0.40 -3.53
CA GLY A 6 17.02 0.75 -4.44
C GLY A 6 18.37 1.48 -4.42
N SER A 7 19.36 1.01 -3.64
CA SER A 7 20.74 1.53 -3.70
C SER A 7 21.65 0.76 -4.67
N GLU A 8 21.17 -0.36 -5.22
CA GLU A 8 21.92 -1.21 -6.13
C GLU A 8 21.86 -0.73 -7.61
N PRO A 9 22.89 -1.01 -8.43
CA PRO A 9 22.95 -0.52 -9.81
C PRO A 9 22.04 -1.27 -10.81
N ASN A 10 21.35 -2.33 -10.38
CA ASN A 10 20.55 -3.21 -11.25
C ASN A 10 19.05 -3.10 -10.98
N LEU A 11 18.52 -1.88 -10.88
CA LEU A 11 17.08 -1.64 -10.71
C LEU A 11 16.33 -1.75 -12.03
N TRP A 12 15.09 -2.23 -11.93
CA TRP A 12 14.20 -2.45 -13.06
C TRP A 12 12.96 -1.58 -12.91
N SER A 13 12.39 -1.19 -14.04
CA SER A 13 11.10 -0.51 -14.09
C SER A 13 10.30 -1.00 -15.27
N VAL A 14 8.97 -0.98 -15.13
CA VAL A 14 8.08 -1.21 -16.27
C VAL A 14 8.27 -0.07 -17.29
N LYS A 15 8.33 -0.43 -18.57
CA LYS A 15 8.46 0.54 -19.66
C LYS A 15 7.31 1.56 -19.63
N GLY A 16 7.65 2.82 -19.37
CA GLY A 16 6.68 3.92 -19.22
C GLY A 16 6.13 4.10 -17.80
N GLY A 17 6.71 3.43 -16.79
CA GLY A 17 6.45 3.63 -15.37
C GLY A 17 5.76 2.46 -14.67
N ASN A 18 6.09 2.24 -13.39
CA ASN A 18 5.57 1.14 -12.58
C ASN A 18 4.06 1.22 -12.31
N TRP A 19 3.46 2.43 -12.41
CA TRP A 19 2.00 2.61 -12.29
C TRP A 19 1.20 1.79 -13.30
N LYS A 20 1.82 1.44 -14.45
CA LYS A 20 1.21 0.58 -15.47
C LYS A 20 0.96 -0.85 -15.01
N VAL A 21 1.61 -1.32 -13.94
CA VAL A 21 1.31 -2.63 -13.36
C VAL A 21 -0.14 -2.65 -12.88
N CYS A 22 -0.53 -1.69 -12.06
CA CYS A 22 -1.89 -1.58 -11.53
C CYS A 22 -2.91 -1.28 -12.64
N GLU A 23 -2.57 -0.40 -13.59
CA GLU A 23 -3.43 -0.13 -14.75
C GLU A 23 -3.67 -1.39 -15.59
N GLY A 24 -2.61 -2.15 -15.90
CA GLY A 24 -2.71 -3.38 -16.66
C GLY A 24 -3.53 -4.46 -15.95
N LEU A 25 -3.39 -4.58 -14.63
CA LEU A 25 -4.21 -5.48 -13.81
C LEU A 25 -5.69 -5.09 -13.85
N LEU A 26 -6.00 -3.80 -13.69
CA LEU A 26 -7.36 -3.30 -13.75
C LEU A 26 -8.00 -3.57 -15.12
N ASN A 27 -7.29 -3.25 -16.21
CA ASN A 27 -7.76 -3.47 -17.58
C ASN A 27 -8.04 -4.95 -17.88
N LYS A 28 -7.32 -5.88 -17.24
CA LYS A 28 -7.54 -7.33 -17.39
C LYS A 28 -8.60 -7.92 -16.45
N SER A 29 -8.99 -7.20 -15.40
CA SER A 29 -9.86 -7.72 -14.33
C SER A 29 -11.35 -7.77 -14.68
N SER A 30 -11.76 -7.13 -15.79
CA SER A 30 -13.18 -6.87 -16.12
C SER A 30 -13.95 -6.11 -15.02
N ALA A 31 -13.24 -5.49 -14.05
CA ALA A 31 -13.85 -4.77 -12.96
C ALA A 31 -14.38 -3.39 -13.41
N THR A 32 -15.54 -3.00 -12.87
CA THR A 32 -16.06 -1.64 -13.00
C THR A 32 -15.33 -0.71 -12.03
N LEU A 33 -14.57 0.25 -12.54
CA LEU A 33 -13.89 1.26 -11.73
C LEU A 33 -14.80 2.48 -11.53
N ASN A 34 -15.21 2.71 -10.28
CA ASN A 34 -15.89 3.94 -9.88
C ASN A 34 -14.87 4.91 -9.27
N LYS A 35 -14.52 5.98 -10.00
CA LYS A 35 -13.63 7.04 -9.52
C LYS A 35 -14.45 8.11 -8.79
N ASN A 36 -13.78 8.90 -7.95
CA ASN A 36 -14.41 9.97 -7.16
C ASN A 36 -15.57 9.46 -6.28
N THR A 37 -15.51 8.20 -5.85
CA THR A 37 -16.51 7.56 -4.99
C THR A 37 -15.84 7.13 -3.71
N GLN A 38 -15.80 8.02 -2.71
CA GLN A 38 -15.26 7.68 -1.40
C GLN A 38 -16.33 6.97 -0.57
N ILE A 39 -16.05 5.73 -0.19
CA ILE A 39 -16.90 4.94 0.73
C ILE A 39 -16.54 5.30 2.17
N ILE A 40 -17.56 5.52 3.00
CA ILE A 40 -17.42 5.88 4.43
C ILE A 40 -18.03 4.83 5.35
N GLU A 41 -18.94 3.99 4.85
CA GLU A 41 -19.60 2.96 5.65
C GLU A 41 -19.94 1.73 4.82
N ILE A 42 -19.79 0.56 5.43
CA ILE A 42 -20.32 -0.72 4.98
C ILE A 42 -21.48 -1.07 5.90
N ILE A 43 -22.66 -1.26 5.31
CA ILE A 43 -23.90 -1.56 6.02
C ILE A 43 -24.22 -3.02 5.78
N LYS A 44 -24.22 -3.82 6.85
CA LYS A 44 -24.63 -5.22 6.80
C LYS A 44 -26.15 -5.28 6.81
N LYS A 45 -26.74 -6.16 6.01
CA LYS A 45 -28.16 -6.49 6.13
C LYS A 45 -28.31 -8.00 6.24
N PRO A 46 -28.90 -8.52 7.33
CA PRO A 46 -29.20 -9.93 7.43
C PRO A 46 -30.23 -10.29 6.36
N THR A 47 -30.08 -11.47 5.76
CA THR A 47 -31.12 -12.04 4.90
C THR A 47 -32.28 -12.57 5.75
N SER A 48 -33.50 -12.44 5.24
CA SER A 48 -34.74 -12.82 5.93
C SER A 48 -34.93 -14.33 6.16
N THR A 49 -34.08 -15.18 5.59
CA THR A 49 -34.12 -16.64 5.78
C THR A 49 -33.11 -17.07 6.84
N ASP A 50 -33.55 -17.92 7.75
CA ASP A 50 -32.68 -18.55 8.75
C ASP A 50 -31.54 -19.32 8.06
N GLY A 51 -30.29 -19.02 8.41
CA GLY A 51 -29.09 -19.55 7.74
C GLY A 51 -28.70 -18.88 6.41
N GLY A 52 -29.39 -17.82 5.98
CA GLY A 52 -28.97 -17.01 4.83
C GLY A 52 -27.76 -16.12 5.14
N ARG A 53 -26.94 -15.84 4.12
CA ARG A 53 -25.75 -14.99 4.27
C ARG A 53 -26.09 -13.50 4.21
N PRO A 54 -25.37 -12.65 4.96
CA PRO A 54 -25.61 -11.22 4.91
C PRO A 54 -25.34 -10.64 3.51
N LEU A 55 -26.08 -9.58 3.18
CA LEU A 55 -25.78 -8.72 2.04
C LEU A 55 -25.20 -7.41 2.56
N TYR A 56 -24.23 -6.88 1.81
CA TYR A 56 -23.56 -5.63 2.17
C TYR A 56 -23.98 -4.50 1.23
N TYR A 57 -24.24 -3.33 1.80
CA TYR A 57 -24.48 -2.09 1.07
C TYR A 57 -23.38 -1.10 1.41
N LEU A 58 -23.08 -0.20 0.49
CA LEU A 58 -22.01 0.79 0.67
C LEU A 58 -22.60 2.19 0.76
N ARG A 59 -22.17 2.98 1.74
CA ARG A 59 -22.45 4.42 1.81
C ARG A 59 -21.23 5.18 1.34
N SER A 60 -21.40 6.00 0.31
CA SER A 60 -20.40 6.99 -0.09
C SER A 60 -20.59 8.29 0.70
N VAL A 61 -19.66 9.23 0.54
CA VAL A 61 -19.83 10.61 1.05
C VAL A 61 -21.09 11.27 0.50
N GLU A 62 -21.47 10.95 -0.74
CA GLU A 62 -22.55 11.64 -1.46
C GLU A 62 -23.90 10.92 -1.32
N ASN A 63 -23.91 9.58 -1.30
CA ASN A 63 -25.13 8.80 -1.43
C ASN A 63 -25.01 7.38 -0.89
N LEU A 64 -26.17 6.75 -0.67
CA LEU A 64 -26.26 5.31 -0.47
C LEU A 64 -26.19 4.60 -1.84
N ILE A 65 -25.36 3.55 -1.93
CA ILE A 65 -25.30 2.66 -3.09
C ILE A 65 -26.25 1.49 -2.84
N ASN A 66 -27.40 1.51 -3.53
CA ASN A 66 -28.50 0.55 -3.32
C ASN A 66 -28.28 -0.82 -3.98
N THR A 67 -27.11 -1.07 -4.55
CA THR A 67 -26.72 -2.39 -5.07
C THR A 67 -26.14 -3.22 -3.92
N PRO A 68 -26.69 -4.40 -3.61
CA PRO A 68 -26.12 -5.29 -2.61
C PRO A 68 -24.87 -6.00 -3.14
N PHE A 69 -23.97 -6.33 -2.22
CA PHE A 69 -22.74 -7.09 -2.46
C PHE A 69 -22.72 -8.34 -1.57
N ASP A 70 -22.41 -9.51 -2.15
CA ASP A 70 -22.24 -10.76 -1.40
C ASP A 70 -20.92 -10.81 -0.63
N VAL A 71 -19.89 -10.14 -1.17
CA VAL A 71 -18.52 -10.09 -0.63
C VAL A 71 -17.98 -8.68 -0.75
N VAL A 72 -17.30 -8.21 0.30
CA VAL A 72 -16.59 -6.92 0.32
C VAL A 72 -15.12 -7.14 0.63
N ILE A 73 -14.23 -6.68 -0.24
CA ILE A 73 -12.78 -6.68 0.02
C ILE A 73 -12.34 -5.25 0.32
N VAL A 74 -11.85 -5.03 1.53
CA VAL A 74 -11.40 -3.73 2.00
C VAL A 74 -9.89 -3.59 1.75
N ALA A 75 -9.54 -2.70 0.84
CA ALA A 75 -8.16 -2.33 0.51
C ALA A 75 -7.80 -0.89 0.95
N ALA A 76 -8.75 -0.16 1.53
CA ALA A 76 -8.46 1.10 2.21
C ALA A 76 -7.72 0.80 3.52
N PRO A 77 -6.68 1.58 3.88
CA PRO A 77 -5.93 1.36 5.12
C PRO A 77 -6.79 1.81 6.31
N LEU A 78 -7.54 0.87 6.91
CA LEU A 78 -8.45 1.14 8.02
C LEU A 78 -7.71 1.70 9.24
N ASP A 79 -6.43 1.38 9.39
CA ASP A 79 -5.54 1.89 10.43
C ASP A 79 -5.30 3.41 10.35
N VAL A 80 -5.58 4.02 9.20
CA VAL A 80 -5.38 5.42 8.93
C VAL A 80 -6.69 6.17 9.13
N ARG A 81 -6.76 7.01 10.18
CA ARG A 81 -7.97 7.73 10.62
C ARG A 81 -8.77 8.37 9.47
N GLN A 82 -8.10 9.07 8.55
CA GLN A 82 -8.77 9.75 7.43
C GLN A 82 -9.37 8.80 6.37
N ASN A 83 -8.95 7.54 6.36
CA ASN A 83 -9.41 6.50 5.44
C ASN A 83 -10.30 5.46 6.12
N PHE A 84 -10.67 5.70 7.39
CA PHE A 84 -11.48 4.77 8.15
C PHE A 84 -12.88 4.63 7.54
N ILE A 85 -13.29 3.39 7.30
CA ILE A 85 -14.64 3.03 6.86
C ILE A 85 -15.33 2.39 8.06
N GLY A 86 -16.56 2.77 8.36
CA GLY A 86 -17.33 2.18 9.46
C GLY A 86 -18.05 0.89 9.04
N CYS A 87 -18.19 -0.06 9.97
CA CYS A 87 -19.21 -1.12 9.88
C CYS A 87 -19.65 -1.49 11.30
N GLN A 88 -20.82 -1.00 11.74
CA GLN A 88 -21.28 -1.18 13.12
C GLN A 88 -21.71 -2.61 13.44
N GLU A 89 -22.23 -3.32 12.45
CA GLU A 89 -22.80 -4.68 12.59
C GLU A 89 -21.82 -5.78 12.16
N CYS A 90 -20.61 -5.42 11.75
CA CYS A 90 -19.54 -6.36 11.42
C CYS A 90 -18.87 -6.88 12.71
N THR A 91 -18.55 -8.17 12.76
CA THR A 91 -18.10 -8.83 13.99
C THR A 91 -16.68 -8.45 14.42
N ASN A 92 -15.72 -8.42 13.50
CA ASN A 92 -14.30 -8.20 13.81
C ASN A 92 -13.79 -6.85 13.29
N TRP A 93 -14.66 -5.83 13.27
CA TRP A 93 -14.30 -4.53 12.74
C TRP A 93 -13.30 -3.79 13.66
N PRO A 94 -12.22 -3.19 13.12
CA PRO A 94 -11.26 -2.47 13.95
C PRO A 94 -11.88 -1.26 14.66
N VAL A 95 -11.46 -1.03 15.91
CA VAL A 95 -11.84 0.15 16.68
C VAL A 95 -10.80 1.25 16.46
N GLN A 96 -11.25 2.43 16.03
CA GLN A 96 -10.36 3.52 15.60
C GLN A 96 -9.36 3.99 16.68
N SER A 97 -9.74 3.89 17.95
CA SER A 97 -8.87 4.26 19.09
C SER A 97 -7.75 3.26 19.37
N GLU A 98 -7.82 2.06 18.80
CA GLU A 98 -6.85 0.97 19.02
C GLU A 98 -5.89 0.80 17.84
N LEU A 99 -6.05 1.60 16.79
CA LEU A 99 -5.20 1.58 15.61
C LEU A 99 -3.83 2.18 15.93
N GLY A 100 -2.77 1.51 15.52
CA GLY A 100 -1.41 2.00 15.74
C GLY A 100 -1.03 3.14 14.79
N GLN A 101 0.17 3.68 14.97
CA GLN A 101 0.63 4.86 14.24
C GLN A 101 1.32 4.46 12.94
N PHE A 102 1.15 5.26 11.88
CA PHE A 102 1.91 5.10 10.64
C PHE A 102 3.06 6.09 10.56
N GLN A 103 4.17 5.60 9.99
CA GLN A 103 5.35 6.37 9.73
C GLN A 103 5.16 7.24 8.49
N GLN A 104 5.05 8.56 8.70
CA GLN A 104 5.18 9.51 7.59
C GLN A 104 6.60 9.48 7.02
N THR A 105 6.69 9.50 5.69
CA THR A 105 7.91 9.63 4.92
C THR A 105 7.73 10.71 3.86
N VAL A 106 8.78 11.51 3.67
CA VAL A 106 8.88 12.49 2.59
C VAL A 106 10.03 12.05 1.68
N ALA A 107 9.75 11.97 0.38
CA ALA A 107 10.78 11.88 -0.64
C ALA A 107 10.91 13.24 -1.32
N THR A 108 12.05 13.89 -1.09
CA THR A 108 12.41 15.15 -1.75
C THR A 108 13.39 14.83 -2.87
N PHE A 109 12.95 15.04 -4.11
CA PHE A 109 13.79 14.94 -5.30
C PHE A 109 14.42 16.29 -5.59
N VAL A 110 15.73 16.35 -5.67
CA VAL A 110 16.52 17.57 -5.85
C VAL A 110 17.38 17.41 -7.09
N ASN A 111 17.19 18.28 -8.09
CA ASN A 111 18.20 18.46 -9.13
C ASN A 111 19.25 19.44 -8.61
N GLY A 112 20.43 18.93 -8.27
CA GLY A 112 21.40 19.72 -7.54
C GLY A 112 22.70 19.00 -7.21
N THR A 113 23.68 19.73 -6.70
CA THR A 113 25.01 19.23 -6.34
C THR A 113 25.09 19.02 -4.84
N LEU A 114 25.43 17.80 -4.40
CA LEU A 114 25.64 17.52 -2.98
C LEU A 114 26.74 18.42 -2.40
N ASN A 115 26.52 18.86 -1.17
CA ASN A 115 27.49 19.67 -0.45
C ASN A 115 28.68 18.81 0.03
N GLU A 116 29.82 18.95 -0.64
CA GLU A 116 31.03 18.19 -0.34
C GLU A 116 31.60 18.51 1.04
N ASP A 117 31.40 19.73 1.56
CA ASP A 117 31.87 20.12 2.90
C ASP A 117 31.14 19.35 4.01
N VAL A 118 29.91 18.90 3.73
CA VAL A 118 29.10 18.12 4.68
C VAL A 118 29.39 16.63 4.60
N PHE A 119 29.64 16.09 3.41
CA PHE A 119 29.77 14.64 3.21
C PHE A 119 31.22 14.16 3.01
N GLY A 120 32.18 15.08 2.83
CA GLY A 120 33.61 14.81 2.63
C GLY A 120 33.99 14.06 1.35
N SER A 121 33.03 13.41 0.68
CA SER A 121 33.21 12.63 -0.54
C SER A 121 31.95 12.73 -1.41
N LYS A 122 31.96 12.10 -2.60
CA LYS A 122 30.79 12.03 -3.52
C LYS A 122 30.13 10.64 -3.50
N PRO A 123 29.54 10.20 -2.37
CA PRO A 123 28.86 8.92 -2.33
C PRO A 123 27.59 8.98 -3.18
N ASN A 124 27.30 7.91 -3.93
CA ASN A 124 26.02 7.79 -4.64
C ASN A 124 24.86 7.45 -3.68
N THR A 125 25.16 7.02 -2.45
CA THR A 125 24.17 6.68 -1.43
C THR A 125 24.71 7.03 -0.05
N ILE A 126 23.89 7.70 0.75
CA ILE A 126 24.16 8.08 2.14
C ILE A 126 23.01 7.53 2.98
N GLY A 127 23.33 6.77 4.02
CA GLY A 127 22.36 6.33 5.02
C GLY A 127 22.71 6.90 6.38
N THR A 128 21.70 7.21 7.19
CA THR A 128 21.88 7.69 8.56
C THR A 128 21.25 6.73 9.56
N MET A 129 21.59 6.90 10.84
CA MET A 129 20.85 6.28 11.93
C MET A 129 19.58 7.08 12.24
N GLU A 130 18.53 6.40 12.69
CA GLU A 130 17.31 7.07 13.17
C GLU A 130 17.59 7.73 14.53
N LYS A 131 18.06 8.99 14.51
CA LYS A 131 18.29 9.81 15.70
C LYS A 131 17.51 11.13 15.59
N PRO A 132 16.95 11.66 16.69
CA PRO A 132 16.17 12.90 16.66
C PRO A 132 16.92 14.11 16.06
N ASP A 133 18.24 14.17 16.25
CA ASP A 133 19.07 15.29 15.77
C ASP A 133 19.41 15.21 14.28
N ILE A 134 19.06 14.11 13.60
CA ILE A 134 19.31 13.91 12.18
C ILE A 134 17.99 14.07 11.42
N PHE A 135 17.90 15.12 10.60
CA PHE A 135 16.66 15.50 9.93
C PHE A 135 16.34 14.71 8.64
N PHE A 136 17.23 13.81 8.21
CA PHE A 136 17.03 12.94 7.04
C PHE A 136 17.49 11.51 7.33
N ASN A 137 16.88 10.54 6.65
CA ASN A 137 17.14 9.11 6.81
C ASN A 137 18.14 8.58 5.77
N SER A 138 18.02 9.03 4.52
CA SER A 138 18.95 8.62 3.45
C SER A 138 18.93 9.59 2.28
N ILE A 139 20.01 9.57 1.50
CA ILE A 139 20.15 10.29 0.23
C ILE A 139 20.66 9.31 -0.81
N GLY A 140 20.06 9.29 -2.00
CA GLY A 140 20.49 8.42 -3.09
C GLY A 140 20.44 9.13 -4.43
N LYS A 141 21.54 9.03 -5.20
CA LYS A 141 21.60 9.52 -6.57
C LYS A 141 20.62 8.71 -7.43
N GLN A 142 19.77 9.40 -8.17
CA GLN A 142 18.79 8.78 -9.05
C GLN A 142 19.35 8.76 -10.48
N THR A 143 19.51 7.55 -11.01
CA THR A 143 19.87 7.32 -12.41
C THR A 143 18.64 6.85 -13.18
N SER A 144 18.57 7.18 -14.47
CA SER A 144 17.52 6.62 -15.33
C SER A 144 17.60 5.10 -15.33
N VAL A 145 16.49 4.46 -14.96
CA VAL A 145 16.28 3.01 -15.09
C VAL A 145 15.83 2.62 -16.51
N TYR A 146 15.55 3.61 -17.36
CA TYR A 146 15.18 3.39 -18.75
C TYR A 146 16.43 3.29 -19.64
N LYS A 147 16.69 2.09 -20.16
CA LYS A 147 17.74 1.80 -21.16
C LYS A 147 17.23 2.11 -22.58
N GLY A 148 16.85 3.36 -22.84
CA GLY A 148 16.48 3.82 -24.18
C GLY A 148 17.65 3.85 -25.16
N LYS A 149 17.40 4.24 -26.42
CA LYS A 149 18.45 4.43 -27.44
C LYS A 149 19.28 5.70 -27.22
N GLU A 150 18.76 6.66 -26.47
CA GLU A 150 19.49 7.89 -26.17
C GLU A 150 20.30 7.72 -24.88
N PRO A 151 21.58 8.13 -24.86
CA PRO A 151 22.33 8.20 -23.61
C PRO A 151 21.56 9.12 -22.67
N ALA A 152 21.17 8.59 -21.50
CA ALA A 152 20.56 9.42 -20.48
C ALA A 152 21.54 10.55 -20.18
N THR A 153 21.15 11.80 -20.46
CA THR A 153 21.88 12.96 -19.97
C THR A 153 22.06 12.75 -18.46
N PRO A 154 23.28 12.79 -17.91
CA PRO A 154 23.48 12.56 -16.48
C PRO A 154 22.76 13.63 -15.67
N GLY A 155 21.52 13.37 -15.29
CA GLY A 155 20.79 14.23 -14.38
C GLY A 155 21.49 14.21 -13.02
N ASN A 156 21.61 15.36 -12.38
CA ASN A 156 22.13 15.45 -11.02
C ASN A 156 20.97 15.36 -10.03
N VAL A 157 20.10 14.36 -10.21
CA VAL A 157 18.91 14.18 -9.40
C VAL A 157 19.24 13.32 -8.21
N TRP A 158 18.93 13.82 -7.02
CA TRP A 158 19.08 13.15 -5.75
C TRP A 158 17.73 12.97 -5.11
N LYS A 159 17.52 11.84 -4.43
CA LYS A 159 16.33 11.61 -3.62
C LYS A 159 16.75 11.60 -2.17
N VAL A 160 16.14 12.46 -1.37
CA VAL A 160 16.31 12.52 0.07
C VAL A 160 15.05 11.96 0.72
N PHE A 161 15.23 10.98 1.61
CA PHE A 161 14.18 10.53 2.50
C PHE A 161 14.29 11.22 3.85
N SER A 162 13.20 11.79 4.33
CA SER A 162 13.08 12.43 5.65
C SER A 162 11.71 12.15 6.28
N ARG A 163 11.54 12.50 7.56
CA ARG A 163 10.24 12.36 8.25
C ARG A 163 9.29 13.54 7.99
N LYS A 164 9.85 14.70 7.68
CA LYS A 164 9.15 15.96 7.41
C LYS A 164 9.75 16.63 6.17
N PRO A 165 9.00 17.51 5.48
CA PRO A 165 9.57 18.33 4.41
C PRO A 165 10.85 19.03 4.87
N LEU A 166 11.83 19.12 3.97
CA LEU A 166 13.09 19.77 4.28
C LEU A 166 12.87 21.29 4.31
N THR A 167 13.45 21.98 5.28
CA THR A 167 13.50 23.44 5.24
C THR A 167 14.51 23.92 4.20
N ASP A 168 14.46 25.20 3.84
CA ASP A 168 15.43 25.79 2.91
C ASP A 168 16.86 25.70 3.47
N GLU A 169 17.03 25.91 4.78
CA GLU A 169 18.32 25.78 5.45
C GLU A 169 18.83 24.34 5.45
N GLN A 170 17.94 23.37 5.69
CA GLN A 170 18.28 21.95 5.60
C GLN A 170 18.67 21.56 4.18
N THR A 171 17.95 22.07 3.17
CA THR A 171 18.25 21.81 1.76
C THR A 171 19.60 22.43 1.37
N ALA A 172 19.86 23.68 1.75
CA ALA A 172 21.14 24.36 1.52
C ALA A 172 22.31 23.70 2.28
N LYS A 173 22.03 23.04 3.41
CA LYS A 173 23.02 22.22 4.10
C LYS A 173 23.38 20.98 3.29
N LEU A 174 22.39 20.27 2.72
CA LEU A 174 22.64 19.04 1.96
C LEU A 174 23.17 19.30 0.53
N PHE A 175 22.82 20.42 -0.08
CA PHE A 175 23.14 20.74 -1.48
C PHE A 175 23.77 22.13 -1.62
N SER A 176 24.90 22.22 -2.31
CA SER A 176 25.57 23.49 -2.61
C SER A 176 24.90 24.26 -3.75
N GLN A 177 24.16 23.55 -4.61
CA GLN A 177 23.38 24.12 -5.70
C GLN A 177 22.10 23.31 -5.87
N THR A 178 20.96 23.99 -6.00
CA THR A 178 19.66 23.40 -6.26
C THR A 178 18.99 24.17 -7.40
N THR A 179 18.54 23.48 -8.44
CA THR A 179 17.80 24.08 -9.56
C THR A 179 16.32 23.73 -9.55
N GLU A 180 15.97 22.53 -9.08
CA GLU A 180 14.59 22.07 -9.02
C GLU A 180 14.40 21.16 -7.81
N LEU A 181 13.24 21.25 -7.18
CA LEU A 181 12.85 20.43 -6.05
C LEU A 181 11.41 19.94 -6.22
N LYS A 182 11.19 18.64 -6.00
CA LYS A 182 9.87 18.03 -6.00
C LYS A 182 9.69 17.14 -4.78
N GLU A 183 8.60 17.34 -4.07
CA GLU A 183 8.28 16.57 -2.86
C GLU A 183 7.12 15.60 -3.07
N VAL A 184 7.22 14.45 -2.42
CA VAL A 184 6.14 13.48 -2.27
C VAL A 184 6.06 13.07 -0.81
N ILE A 185 4.87 13.18 -0.21
CA ILE A 185 4.63 12.90 1.21
C ILE A 185 3.60 11.77 1.30
N TRP A 186 3.87 10.77 2.13
CA TRP A 186 2.92 9.67 2.38
C TRP A 186 3.15 8.99 3.73
N LEU A 187 2.16 8.20 4.14
CA LEU A 187 2.28 7.23 5.22
C LEU A 187 2.84 5.93 4.64
N ALA A 188 4.09 5.60 4.98
CA ALA A 188 4.84 4.56 4.29
C ALA A 188 4.62 3.15 4.85
N TYR A 189 4.60 3.03 6.18
CA TYR A 189 4.47 1.76 6.89
C TYR A 189 4.08 2.01 8.35
N PRO A 190 3.52 1.02 9.07
CA PRO A 190 3.24 1.14 10.50
C PRO A 190 4.49 1.35 11.37
N HIS A 191 4.32 2.00 12.52
CA HIS A 191 5.32 2.02 13.59
C HIS A 191 5.29 0.68 14.33
N TYR A 192 6.20 -0.22 13.94
CA TYR A 192 6.35 -1.53 14.58
C TYR A 192 6.88 -1.41 16.00
N THR A 193 6.12 -1.90 16.98
CA THR A 193 6.51 -1.98 18.39
C THR A 193 6.21 -3.38 18.91
N PRO A 194 7.10 -4.36 18.64
CA PRO A 194 6.85 -5.74 19.00
C PRO A 194 6.59 -5.93 20.52
N PRO A 195 5.64 -6.81 20.91
CA PRO A 195 4.79 -7.61 20.04
C PRO A 195 3.63 -6.78 19.44
N ASP A 196 3.58 -6.72 18.11
CA ASP A 196 2.52 -6.02 17.39
C ASP A 196 1.22 -6.83 17.38
N LYS A 197 0.09 -6.14 17.44
CA LYS A 197 -1.24 -6.73 17.25
C LYS A 197 -1.66 -6.57 15.80
N PHE A 198 -2.03 -7.69 15.17
CA PHE A 198 -2.48 -7.71 13.78
C PHE A 198 -4.00 -7.56 13.72
N LEU A 199 -4.47 -6.74 12.78
CA LEU A 199 -5.87 -6.79 12.38
C LEU A 199 -6.17 -8.12 11.69
N PRO A 200 -7.39 -8.67 11.83
CA PRO A 200 -7.75 -9.92 11.17
C PRO A 200 -7.94 -9.71 9.67
N PHE A 201 -7.57 -10.71 8.87
CA PHE A 201 -7.85 -10.74 7.43
C PHE A 201 -9.35 -10.94 7.11
N VAL A 202 -10.14 -11.40 8.09
CA VAL A 202 -11.59 -11.60 7.98
C VAL A 202 -12.31 -10.68 8.97
N LEU A 203 -12.97 -9.64 8.46
CA LEU A 203 -13.65 -8.63 9.27
C LEU A 203 -15.11 -9.02 9.58
N ASP A 204 -15.73 -9.83 8.72
CA ASP A 204 -17.09 -10.36 8.88
C ASP A 204 -17.33 -11.52 7.89
N ASP A 205 -18.51 -12.15 7.92
CA ASP A 205 -18.87 -13.21 6.96
C ASP A 205 -18.99 -12.70 5.52
N GLY A 206 -17.93 -12.88 4.73
CA GLY A 206 -17.83 -12.33 3.37
C GLY A 206 -17.16 -10.95 3.31
N VAL A 207 -16.57 -10.46 4.40
CA VAL A 207 -15.79 -9.22 4.41
C VAL A 207 -14.33 -9.49 4.74
N PHE A 208 -13.43 -9.15 3.81
CA PHE A 208 -11.99 -9.46 3.90
C PHE A 208 -11.14 -8.20 3.87
N TYR A 209 -10.07 -8.16 4.65
CA TYR A 209 -9.16 -7.01 4.77
C TYR A 209 -7.76 -7.36 4.27
N VAL A 210 -7.32 -6.70 3.21
CA VAL A 210 -6.01 -7.00 2.62
C VAL A 210 -4.84 -6.27 3.30
N ASN A 211 -5.07 -5.10 3.89
CA ASN A 211 -3.97 -4.33 4.48
C ASN A 211 -3.59 -4.80 5.90
N ALA A 212 -4.24 -5.84 6.44
CA ALA A 212 -3.82 -6.50 7.68
C ALA A 212 -2.34 -6.94 7.64
N ILE A 213 -1.83 -7.27 6.45
CA ILE A 213 -0.45 -7.72 6.25
C ILE A 213 0.60 -6.63 6.47
N GLU A 214 0.22 -5.35 6.37
CA GLU A 214 1.13 -4.19 6.50
C GLU A 214 1.82 -4.15 7.87
N TRP A 215 1.12 -4.61 8.92
CA TRP A 215 1.65 -4.75 10.27
C TRP A 215 2.72 -5.83 10.41
N SER A 216 2.89 -6.71 9.41
CA SER A 216 3.96 -7.72 9.39
C SER A 216 5.17 -7.21 8.62
N SER A 217 4.90 -6.61 7.46
CA SER A 217 5.88 -6.04 6.55
C SER A 217 5.14 -5.26 5.47
N SER A 218 5.57 -4.02 5.25
CA SER A 218 5.01 -3.13 4.22
C SER A 218 5.86 -3.16 2.95
N ALA A 219 5.43 -3.95 1.98
CA ALA A 219 6.03 -4.02 0.64
C ALA A 219 4.98 -4.44 -0.38
N MET A 220 5.20 -4.09 -1.66
CA MET A 220 4.25 -4.42 -2.73
C MET A 220 4.03 -5.93 -2.87
N GLU A 221 5.07 -6.73 -2.62
CA GLU A 221 5.03 -8.19 -2.61
C GLU A 221 4.08 -8.71 -1.54
N MET A 222 4.09 -8.09 -0.36
CA MET A 222 3.20 -8.42 0.75
C MET A 222 1.75 -8.07 0.38
N SER A 223 1.52 -6.89 -0.22
CA SER A 223 0.20 -6.51 -0.71
C SER A 223 -0.32 -7.49 -1.78
N ALA A 224 0.56 -7.98 -2.68
CA ALA A 224 0.21 -8.99 -3.68
C ALA A 224 -0.14 -10.36 -3.06
N LEU A 225 0.62 -10.81 -2.07
CA LEU A 225 0.31 -12.03 -1.30
C LEU A 225 -1.05 -11.92 -0.61
N SER A 226 -1.33 -10.77 0.01
CA SER A 226 -2.60 -10.51 0.67
C SER A 226 -3.78 -10.44 -0.30
N GLY A 227 -3.60 -9.82 -1.46
CA GLY A 227 -4.60 -9.83 -2.54
C GLY A 227 -4.94 -11.25 -3.01
N ARG A 228 -3.93 -12.13 -3.16
CA ARG A 228 -4.16 -13.56 -3.46
C ARG A 228 -4.92 -14.25 -2.33
N ASN A 229 -4.58 -13.98 -1.08
CA ASN A 229 -5.29 -14.53 0.08
C ASN A 229 -6.77 -14.13 0.08
N ALA A 230 -7.09 -12.86 -0.16
CA ALA A 230 -8.47 -12.39 -0.26
C ALA A 230 -9.24 -13.10 -1.40
N ALA A 231 -8.63 -13.30 -2.57
CA ALA A 231 -9.26 -14.05 -3.66
C ALA A 231 -9.58 -15.51 -3.26
N LEU A 232 -8.67 -16.17 -2.52
CA LEU A 232 -8.89 -17.54 -2.02
C LEU A 232 -9.98 -17.58 -0.94
N LEU A 233 -10.04 -16.59 -0.05
CA LEU A 233 -11.10 -16.46 0.94
C LEU A 233 -12.47 -16.26 0.26
N THR A 234 -12.54 -15.41 -0.76
CA THR A 234 -13.73 -15.22 -1.59
C THR A 234 -14.16 -16.50 -2.29
N ALA A 235 -13.24 -17.24 -2.92
CA ALA A 235 -13.56 -18.51 -3.55
C ALA A 235 -14.07 -19.56 -2.54
N ARG A 236 -13.45 -19.63 -1.36
CA ARG A 236 -13.91 -20.51 -0.26
C ARG A 236 -15.29 -20.11 0.25
N TYR A 237 -15.55 -18.81 0.38
CA TYR A 237 -16.86 -18.29 0.73
C TYR A 237 -17.91 -18.80 -0.26
N PHE A 238 -17.69 -18.64 -1.57
CA PHE A 238 -18.64 -19.14 -2.58
C PHE A 238 -18.72 -20.68 -2.69
N ASN A 239 -17.68 -21.42 -2.33
CA ASN A 239 -17.73 -22.89 -2.34
C ASN A 239 -18.48 -23.47 -1.14
N LYS A 240 -18.43 -22.82 0.03
CA LYS A 240 -19.28 -23.18 1.17
C LYS A 240 -20.78 -23.04 0.87
N THR A 241 -21.15 -22.35 -0.22
CA THR A 241 -22.54 -22.17 -0.68
C THR A 241 -23.01 -23.19 -1.71
N LYS A 242 -22.13 -24.03 -2.26
CA LYS A 242 -22.60 -25.13 -3.09
C LYS A 242 -23.23 -26.18 -2.17
N PRO A 243 -24.51 -26.55 -2.32
CA PRO A 243 -24.99 -27.78 -1.71
C PRO A 243 -24.06 -28.89 -2.18
N ALA A 244 -23.74 -29.85 -1.30
CA ALA A 244 -22.99 -31.03 -1.67
C ALA A 244 -23.75 -31.74 -2.80
N SER A 245 -23.42 -31.44 -4.06
CA SER A 245 -23.81 -32.28 -5.17
C SER A 245 -23.21 -33.64 -4.85
N GLN A 246 -24.07 -34.65 -4.72
CA GLN A 246 -23.67 -36.04 -4.56
C GLN A 246 -22.58 -36.35 -5.57
N ASP A 247 -21.34 -36.39 -5.08
CA ASP A 247 -20.21 -36.90 -5.83
C ASP A 247 -20.41 -38.42 -5.86
N SER A 248 -21.19 -38.87 -6.84
CA SER A 248 -21.28 -40.28 -7.18
C SER A 248 -19.92 -40.67 -7.72
N GLY A 249 -19.15 -41.30 -6.83
CA GLY A 249 -17.75 -41.57 -7.03
C GLY A 249 -17.45 -42.23 -8.38
N LYS A 250 -16.39 -41.72 -9.01
CA LYS A 250 -15.47 -42.57 -9.75
C LYS A 250 -14.05 -42.24 -9.32
N VAL A 251 -13.57 -43.04 -8.38
CA VAL A 251 -12.14 -43.24 -8.18
C VAL A 251 -11.62 -43.90 -9.44
N HIS A 252 -10.91 -43.14 -10.26
CA HIS A 252 -9.88 -43.69 -11.13
C HIS A 252 -8.55 -43.18 -10.60
N GLY A 253 -7.90 -44.04 -9.82
CA GLY A 253 -6.48 -43.92 -9.59
C GLY A 253 -5.74 -44.26 -10.87
N GLU A 254 -4.57 -43.67 -11.02
CA GLU A 254 -3.36 -44.38 -11.40
C GLU A 254 -2.15 -43.48 -11.10
N LEU A 255 -1.04 -44.18 -10.87
CA LEU A 255 0.24 -43.76 -10.33
C LEU A 255 0.99 -42.74 -11.19
#